data_AF-A0A1E7FD06-F1
#
_entry.id   AF-A0A1E7FD06-F1
#
_cell.length_a   1.000
_cell.length_b   1.000
_cell.length_c   1.000
_cell.angle_alpha   90.00
_cell.angle_beta   90.00
_cell.angle_gamma   90.00
#
_symmetry.space_group_name_H-M   'P 1'
#
loop_
_entity.id
_entity.type
_entity.pdbx_description
1 polymer ?
#
loop_
_entity_poly.entity_id
_entity_poly.type
_entity_poly.pdbx_seq_one_letter_code
_entity_poly.pdbx_strand_id
1 'polypeptide(L)'
;MSGTKPSSLLLSSPSSSSSLRRSSSSPSRAFFWTLCYCISISFLLQQPSLTSAAYIVSIPAKDEECYLISSPPGSAGGTLNGNFDHLDEVIDSEPLSVVIIDSNEEHVLFRSRRRATEGVFRVNLKPDQKVNLSGRGRKSPSGRSHDGLERTVGFEYTVEGKDEKSEIHTQNEKNTKAAAELHKQIHNLINHFSFMKLRESKHREVVETTFTQLMWWVILEAIFVVLVACAQIMYFRNFLERRRYM
;
A
#
# COMPACT_ATOMS: atom_id res chain seq x y z
N MET A 1 78.33 -48.78 -14.00
CA MET A 1 78.04 -48.68 -15.45
C MET A 1 77.06 -47.51 -15.59
N SER A 2 77.56 -46.30 -15.87
CA SER A 2 77.73 -45.73 -17.22
C SER A 2 76.38 -45.61 -17.95
N GLY A 3 75.91 -44.46 -18.44
CA GLY A 3 76.50 -43.14 -18.62
C GLY A 3 75.55 -42.29 -19.48
N THR A 4 75.47 -41.00 -19.15
CA THR A 4 75.41 -39.81 -20.03
C THR A 4 74.89 -39.89 -21.48
N LYS A 5 73.92 -39.00 -21.80
CA LYS A 5 73.84 -37.94 -22.87
C LYS A 5 74.35 -38.22 -24.31
N PRO A 6 73.75 -37.59 -25.35
CA PRO A 6 74.15 -36.22 -25.80
C PRO A 6 72.95 -35.34 -26.26
N SER A 7 72.88 -33.99 -26.21
CA SER A 7 73.66 -32.90 -26.87
C SER A 7 73.69 -33.05 -28.41
N SER A 8 73.37 -32.10 -29.30
CA SER A 8 73.68 -30.66 -29.31
C SER A 8 73.13 -29.93 -30.58
N LEU A 9 72.84 -28.64 -30.40
CA LEU A 9 73.17 -27.46 -31.25
C LEU A 9 72.61 -27.32 -32.68
N LEU A 10 71.96 -26.18 -32.95
CA LEU A 10 72.54 -25.18 -33.85
C LEU A 10 72.06 -23.76 -33.53
N LEU A 11 72.98 -22.84 -33.79
CA LEU A 11 73.11 -21.45 -33.38
C LEU A 11 72.73 -20.54 -34.56
N SER A 12 71.95 -19.47 -34.34
CA SER A 12 72.17 -18.19 -35.04
C SER A 12 71.17 -17.13 -34.57
N SER A 13 71.66 -16.11 -33.89
CA SER A 13 71.20 -14.73 -33.98
C SER A 13 72.20 -13.98 -34.90
N PRO A 14 71.79 -12.92 -35.62
CA PRO A 14 71.84 -11.58 -35.02
C PRO A 14 70.78 -10.57 -35.54
N SER A 15 70.62 -9.46 -34.77
CA SER A 15 70.38 -8.05 -35.18
C SER A 15 69.29 -7.74 -36.24
N SER A 16 68.40 -6.74 -36.13
CA SER A 16 68.51 -5.41 -35.53
C SER A 16 67.20 -4.65 -35.76
N SER A 17 66.73 -3.96 -34.72
CA SER A 17 66.08 -2.63 -34.65
C SER A 17 65.16 -2.08 -35.77
N SER A 18 64.15 -1.34 -35.25
CA SER A 18 63.19 -0.40 -35.87
C SER A 18 61.85 -1.05 -36.29
N SER A 19 60.67 -0.54 -35.96
CA SER A 19 60.27 0.80 -35.51
C SER A 19 58.97 0.73 -34.68
N LEU A 20 58.85 1.65 -33.73
CA LEU A 20 57.64 1.91 -32.97
C LEU A 20 56.47 2.30 -33.91
N ARG A 21 55.31 1.67 -33.72
CA ARG A 21 54.02 2.36 -33.85
C ARG A 21 53.16 2.07 -32.63
N ARG A 22 53.33 2.93 -31.63
CA ARG A 22 52.46 3.02 -30.45
C ARG A 22 51.14 3.66 -30.92
N SER A 23 50.12 2.85 -31.15
CA SER A 23 48.74 3.35 -31.23
C SER A 23 48.17 3.38 -29.82
N SER A 24 48.28 4.52 -29.15
CA SER A 24 47.56 4.78 -27.91
C SER A 24 46.12 5.13 -28.25
N SER A 25 45.21 4.17 -28.09
CA SER A 25 43.80 4.49 -27.87
C SER A 25 43.43 3.93 -26.50
N SER A 26 43.07 4.83 -25.58
CA SER A 26 42.78 4.50 -24.18
C SER A 26 41.46 3.74 -24.07
N PRO A 27 41.44 2.48 -23.58
CA PRO A 27 40.19 1.75 -23.39
C PRO A 27 39.57 1.98 -22.00
N SER A 28 40.13 2.84 -21.16
CA SER A 28 39.83 2.88 -19.72
C SER A 28 38.50 3.55 -19.34
N ARG A 29 37.87 4.33 -20.23
CA ARG A 29 36.59 4.98 -19.90
C ARG A 29 35.39 4.09 -20.20
N ALA A 30 35.32 3.45 -21.36
CA ALA A 30 34.15 2.66 -21.76
C ALA A 30 33.84 1.49 -20.80
N PHE A 31 34.86 0.79 -20.30
CA PHE A 31 34.67 -0.31 -19.35
C PHE A 31 34.16 0.14 -17.98
N PHE A 32 34.49 1.36 -17.54
CA PHE A 32 33.98 1.90 -16.27
C PHE A 32 32.49 2.24 -16.35
N TRP A 33 32.05 2.81 -17.47
CA TRP A 33 30.64 3.15 -17.67
C TRP A 33 29.77 1.90 -17.81
N THR A 34 30.25 0.84 -18.49
CA THR A 34 29.51 -0.41 -18.61
C THR A 34 29.45 -1.19 -17.30
N LEU A 35 30.53 -1.22 -16.51
CA LEU A 35 30.51 -1.86 -15.20
C LEU A 35 29.57 -1.15 -14.22
N CYS A 36 29.57 0.19 -14.21
CA CYS A 36 28.63 0.99 -13.41
C CYS A 36 27.17 0.76 -13.84
N TYR A 37 26.90 0.64 -15.15
CA TYR A 37 25.56 0.35 -15.67
C TYR A 37 25.08 -1.06 -15.30
N CYS A 38 25.98 -2.05 -15.29
CA CYS A 38 25.65 -3.40 -14.84
C CYS A 38 25.42 -3.48 -13.32
N ILE A 39 26.20 -2.74 -12.53
CA ILE A 39 26.01 -2.68 -11.07
C ILE A 39 24.69 -1.97 -10.72
N SER A 40 24.32 -0.90 -11.44
CA SER A 40 23.04 -0.22 -11.21
C SER A 40 21.83 -1.09 -11.60
N ILE A 41 21.93 -1.85 -12.70
CA ILE A 41 20.88 -2.80 -13.11
C ILE A 41 20.76 -3.95 -12.10
N SER A 42 21.88 -4.45 -11.56
CA SER A 42 21.87 -5.52 -10.55
C SER A 42 21.26 -5.05 -9.22
N PHE A 43 21.45 -3.79 -8.86
CA PHE A 43 20.85 -3.20 -7.66
C PHE A 43 19.35 -2.93 -7.81
N LEU A 44 18.87 -2.69 -9.04
CA LEU A 44 17.44 -2.56 -9.37
C LEU A 44 16.69 -3.90 -9.32
N LEU A 45 17.38 -5.02 -9.52
CA LEU A 45 16.78 -6.37 -9.51
C LEU A 45 16.69 -7.01 -8.12
N GLN A 46 17.32 -6.42 -7.11
CA GLN A 46 17.36 -6.97 -5.76
C GLN A 46 16.44 -6.18 -4.81
N GLN A 47 15.14 -6.09 -5.13
CA GLN A 47 14.17 -5.65 -4.13
C GLN A 47 13.66 -6.86 -3.34
N PRO A 48 13.68 -6.81 -1.99
CA PRO A 48 12.98 -7.81 -1.19
C PRO A 48 11.49 -7.73 -1.54
N SER A 49 10.88 -8.88 -1.85
CA SER A 49 9.47 -8.97 -2.23
C SER A 49 8.58 -8.77 -1.00
N LEU A 50 8.44 -7.52 -0.57
CA LEU A 50 7.41 -7.10 0.37
C LEU A 50 6.14 -6.80 -0.43
N THR A 51 5.20 -7.74 -0.43
CA THR A 51 3.91 -7.56 -1.09
C THR A 51 2.95 -6.88 -0.11
N SER A 52 2.69 -5.59 -0.34
CA SER A 52 1.68 -4.79 0.36
C SER A 52 0.45 -4.65 -0.54
N ALA A 53 -0.75 -4.83 0.01
CA ALA A 53 -2.01 -4.65 -0.70
C ALA A 53 -3.00 -3.87 0.18
N ALA A 54 -3.65 -2.88 -0.43
CA ALA A 54 -4.74 -2.11 0.18
C ALA A 54 -5.95 -2.16 -0.75
N TYR A 55 -7.13 -2.41 -0.21
CA TYR A 55 -8.36 -2.45 -0.97
C TYR A 55 -9.55 -2.02 -0.12
N ILE A 56 -10.57 -1.47 -0.79
CA ILE A 56 -11.84 -1.10 -0.19
C ILE A 56 -12.90 -2.03 -0.77
N VAL A 57 -13.73 -2.60 0.09
CA VAL A 57 -14.84 -3.46 -0.29
C VAL A 57 -16.11 -2.98 0.39
N SER A 58 -17.22 -2.97 -0.36
CA SER A 58 -18.55 -2.85 0.24
C SER A 58 -19.15 -4.24 0.46
N ILE A 59 -19.55 -4.51 1.69
CA ILE A 59 -20.08 -5.79 2.14
C ILE A 59 -21.60 -5.64 2.22
N PRO A 60 -22.36 -6.40 1.43
CA PRO A 60 -23.82 -6.33 1.47
C PRO A 60 -24.37 -6.86 2.79
N ALA A 61 -25.58 -6.43 3.13
CA ALA A 61 -26.24 -6.89 4.33
C ALA A 61 -26.56 -8.40 4.24
N LYS A 62 -26.16 -9.16 5.29
CA LYS A 62 -26.31 -10.63 5.42
C LYS A 62 -25.25 -11.45 4.70
N ASP A 63 -24.43 -10.83 3.86
CA ASP A 63 -23.37 -11.50 3.13
C ASP A 63 -22.02 -11.35 3.84
N GLU A 64 -21.06 -12.14 3.36
CA GLU A 64 -19.68 -12.09 3.80
C GLU A 64 -18.75 -12.10 2.60
N GLU A 65 -17.79 -11.18 2.62
CA GLU A 65 -16.75 -11.10 1.60
C GLU A 65 -15.46 -11.69 2.18
N CYS A 66 -14.89 -12.68 1.47
CA CYS A 66 -13.75 -13.46 1.90
C CYS A 66 -12.62 -13.40 0.88
N TYR A 67 -11.42 -13.07 1.35
CA TYR A 67 -10.22 -12.99 0.52
C TYR A 67 -9.20 -14.04 0.94
N LEU A 68 -8.76 -14.84 -0.02
CA LEU A 68 -7.74 -15.87 0.20
C LEU A 68 -6.35 -15.24 0.11
N ILE A 69 -5.62 -15.25 1.22
CA ILE A 69 -4.24 -14.79 1.30
C ILE A 69 -3.34 -16.01 1.48
N SER A 70 -2.33 -16.14 0.64
CA SER A 70 -1.37 -17.25 0.69
C SER A 70 0.02 -16.73 1.06
N SER A 71 0.76 -17.51 1.85
CA SER A 71 2.19 -17.24 2.09
C SER A 71 2.98 -17.35 0.76
N PRO A 72 4.07 -16.58 0.57
CA PRO A 72 4.91 -16.71 -0.61
C PRO A 72 5.47 -18.14 -0.74
N PRO A 73 5.42 -18.75 -1.93
CA PRO A 73 5.91 -20.12 -2.14
C PRO A 73 7.42 -20.18 -1.88
N GLY A 74 7.88 -21.16 -1.10
CA GLY A 74 9.30 -21.36 -0.77
C GLY A 74 9.82 -20.59 0.46
N SER A 75 8.95 -19.92 1.22
CA SER A 75 9.29 -19.32 2.52
C SER A 75 9.07 -20.29 3.68
N ALA A 76 9.87 -20.21 4.75
CA ALA A 76 9.73 -21.04 5.96
C ALA A 76 8.53 -20.66 6.85
N GLY A 77 7.50 -20.08 6.24
CA GLY A 77 6.38 -19.38 6.90
C GLY A 77 6.47 -17.87 6.71
N GLY A 78 5.42 -17.17 7.12
CA GLY A 78 5.31 -15.73 6.95
C GLY A 78 4.63 -15.05 8.12
N THR A 79 4.65 -13.72 8.16
CA THR A 79 3.83 -12.92 9.07
C THR A 79 2.87 -12.08 8.26
N LEU A 80 1.57 -12.28 8.48
CA LEU A 80 0.52 -11.44 7.95
C LEU A 80 0.26 -10.31 8.96
N ASN A 81 0.56 -9.08 8.57
CA ASN A 81 0.23 -7.88 9.32
C ASN A 81 -0.80 -7.09 8.54
N GLY A 82 -1.77 -6.47 9.20
CA GLY A 82 -2.70 -5.60 8.53
C GLY A 82 -3.59 -4.84 9.48
N ASN A 83 -4.37 -3.93 8.93
CA ASN A 83 -5.39 -3.17 9.62
C ASN A 83 -6.72 -3.26 8.85
N PHE A 84 -7.79 -2.88 9.53
CA PHE A 84 -9.10 -2.67 8.93
C PHE A 84 -9.72 -1.41 9.50
N ASP A 85 -10.54 -0.74 8.70
CA ASP A 85 -11.32 0.43 9.12
C ASP A 85 -12.70 0.43 8.45
N HIS A 86 -13.72 0.80 9.22
CA HIS A 86 -15.08 0.98 8.77
C HIS A 86 -15.23 2.42 8.26
N LEU A 87 -15.47 2.57 6.96
CA LEU A 87 -15.39 3.86 6.28
C LEU A 87 -16.71 4.64 6.29
N ASP A 88 -17.82 4.03 6.71
CA ASP A 88 -19.11 4.71 6.75
C ASP A 88 -19.30 5.48 8.07
N GLU A 89 -19.52 6.79 7.98
CA GLU A 89 -19.72 7.67 9.13
C GLU A 89 -21.17 7.66 9.65
N VAL A 90 -22.13 7.34 8.77
CA VAL A 90 -23.57 7.43 9.06
C VAL A 90 -24.11 6.14 9.66
N ILE A 91 -23.43 5.02 9.40
CA ILE A 91 -23.91 3.67 9.72
C ILE A 91 -23.10 3.12 10.90
N ASP A 92 -23.77 2.53 11.88
CA ASP A 92 -23.07 1.88 13.00
C ASP A 92 -22.26 0.68 12.51
N SER A 93 -21.07 0.47 13.08
CA SER A 93 -20.24 -0.69 12.75
C SER A 93 -20.81 -2.04 13.21
N GLU A 94 -21.91 -2.10 13.98
CA GLU A 94 -22.57 -3.39 14.22
C GLU A 94 -23.47 -3.77 13.06
N PRO A 95 -23.42 -5.02 12.54
CA PRO A 95 -22.78 -6.17 13.15
C PRO A 95 -21.45 -6.58 12.48
N LEU A 96 -20.71 -5.66 11.86
CA LEU A 96 -19.45 -5.96 11.18
C LEU A 96 -18.45 -6.63 12.13
N SER A 97 -17.85 -7.72 11.66
CA SER A 97 -16.75 -8.40 12.32
C SER A 97 -15.74 -8.89 11.30
N VAL A 98 -14.47 -8.60 11.55
CA VAL A 98 -13.35 -9.06 10.73
C VAL A 98 -12.78 -10.31 11.38
N VAL A 99 -12.66 -11.37 10.60
CA VAL A 99 -12.19 -12.68 11.05
C VAL A 99 -11.14 -13.19 10.09
N ILE A 100 -10.06 -13.74 10.63
CA ILE A 100 -9.05 -14.46 9.86
C ILE A 100 -9.17 -15.93 10.22
N ILE A 101 -9.46 -16.75 9.23
CA ILE A 101 -9.70 -18.19 9.40
C ILE A 101 -8.69 -18.94 8.53
N ASP A 102 -8.26 -20.11 9.00
CA ASP A 102 -7.45 -21.02 8.18
C ASP A 102 -8.22 -21.50 6.94
N SER A 103 -7.52 -22.00 5.92
CA SER A 103 -8.11 -22.48 4.67
C SER A 103 -9.15 -23.60 4.86
N ASN A 104 -9.01 -24.37 5.94
CA ASN A 104 -9.89 -25.50 6.28
C ASN A 104 -11.08 -25.06 7.17
N GLU A 105 -11.23 -23.77 7.45
CA GLU A 105 -12.25 -23.19 8.32
C GLU A 105 -12.29 -23.69 9.78
N GLU A 106 -11.35 -24.56 10.16
CA GLU A 106 -11.33 -25.24 11.47
C GLU A 106 -10.81 -24.34 12.60
N HIS A 107 -9.92 -23.39 12.29
CA HIS A 107 -9.26 -22.55 13.28
C HIS A 107 -9.37 -21.06 12.94
N VAL A 108 -9.93 -20.31 13.89
CA VAL A 108 -9.96 -18.84 13.86
C VAL A 108 -8.65 -18.30 14.42
N LEU A 109 -7.85 -17.67 13.56
CA LEU A 109 -6.55 -17.10 13.90
C LEU A 109 -6.69 -15.71 14.52
N PHE A 110 -7.67 -14.93 14.07
CA PHE A 110 -7.96 -13.60 14.60
C PHE A 110 -9.45 -13.27 14.51
N ARG A 111 -9.93 -12.50 15.49
CA ARG A 111 -11.29 -11.97 15.50
C ARG A 111 -11.30 -10.54 16.05
N SER A 112 -11.93 -9.62 15.34
CA SER A 112 -12.13 -8.27 15.83
C SER A 112 -13.09 -8.21 17.03
N ARG A 113 -12.96 -7.14 17.83
CA ARG A 113 -13.90 -6.86 18.93
C ARG A 113 -15.28 -6.54 18.36
N ARG A 114 -16.33 -6.74 19.17
CA ARG A 114 -17.67 -6.25 18.82
C ARG A 114 -17.63 -4.73 18.71
N ARG A 115 -18.34 -4.15 17.73
CA ARG A 115 -18.40 -2.68 17.49
C ARG A 115 -17.04 -2.06 17.16
N ALA A 116 -16.08 -2.84 16.67
CA ALA A 116 -14.81 -2.28 16.25
C ALA A 116 -15.01 -1.52 14.93
N THR A 117 -14.83 -0.21 14.97
CA THR A 117 -14.72 0.65 13.77
C THR A 117 -13.38 0.39 13.09
N GLU A 118 -12.32 0.32 13.88
CA GLU A 118 -10.95 0.09 13.42
C GLU A 118 -10.27 -1.06 14.17
N GLY A 119 -9.20 -1.62 13.60
CA GLY A 119 -8.34 -2.54 14.31
C GLY A 119 -7.12 -2.99 13.53
N VAL A 120 -6.13 -3.51 14.26
CA VAL A 120 -4.89 -4.05 13.70
C VAL A 120 -4.81 -5.54 14.04
N PHE A 121 -4.35 -6.35 13.09
CA PHE A 121 -4.13 -7.78 13.26
C PHE A 121 -2.71 -8.17 12.87
N ARG A 122 -2.20 -9.19 13.56
CA ARG A 122 -0.90 -9.80 13.29
C ARG A 122 -1.01 -11.30 13.51
N VAL A 123 -0.77 -12.06 12.44
CA VAL A 123 -0.93 -13.51 12.41
C VAL A 123 0.34 -14.14 11.83
N ASN A 124 0.85 -15.17 12.50
CA ASN A 124 1.97 -15.95 11.97
C ASN A 124 1.42 -17.08 11.09
N LEU A 125 1.87 -17.13 9.84
CA LEU A 125 1.50 -18.14 8.85
C LEU A 125 2.53 -19.28 8.88
N LYS A 126 2.03 -20.52 8.88
CA LYS A 126 2.82 -21.72 8.61
C LYS A 126 3.23 -21.76 7.12
N PRO A 127 4.27 -22.52 6.75
CA PRO A 127 4.64 -22.70 5.34
C PRO A 127 3.45 -23.22 4.53
N ASP A 128 3.26 -22.67 3.33
CA ASP A 128 2.16 -22.95 2.40
C ASP A 128 0.74 -22.82 2.99
N GLN A 129 0.60 -22.12 4.12
CA GLN A 129 -0.70 -21.88 4.73
C GLN A 129 -1.47 -20.80 3.96
N LYS A 130 -2.73 -21.11 3.69
CA LYS A 130 -3.70 -20.18 3.10
C LYS A 130 -4.67 -19.74 4.20
N VAL A 131 -5.00 -18.46 4.24
CA VAL A 131 -5.94 -17.89 5.22
C VAL A 131 -7.00 -17.07 4.53
N ASN A 132 -8.22 -17.13 5.03
CA ASN A 132 -9.35 -16.35 4.58
C ASN A 132 -9.52 -15.13 5.49
N LEU A 133 -9.34 -13.93 4.92
CA LEU A 133 -9.70 -12.67 5.54
C LEU A 133 -11.15 -12.36 5.19
N SER A 134 -12.05 -12.47 6.17
CA SER A 134 -13.48 -12.29 5.98
C SER A 134 -14.01 -11.07 6.73
N GLY A 135 -14.71 -10.19 6.03
CA GLY A 135 -15.62 -9.23 6.65
C GLY A 135 -17.03 -9.81 6.71
N ARG A 136 -17.53 -10.06 7.93
CA ARG A 136 -18.83 -10.71 8.15
C ARG A 136 -19.74 -9.84 8.99
N GLY A 137 -20.96 -9.57 8.53
CA GLY A 137 -22.03 -9.04 9.37
C GLY A 137 -22.53 -10.14 10.32
N ARG A 138 -22.18 -10.11 11.60
CA ARG A 138 -22.69 -11.09 12.59
C ARG A 138 -24.21 -11.03 12.69
N LYS A 139 -24.82 -12.13 13.13
CA LYS A 139 -26.15 -12.06 13.75
C LYS A 139 -26.01 -11.32 15.07
N SER A 140 -26.79 -10.25 15.28
CA SER A 140 -26.78 -9.50 16.55
C SER A 140 -27.07 -10.47 17.71
N PRO A 141 -26.36 -10.38 18.86
CA PRO A 141 -26.61 -11.23 20.03
C PRO A 141 -28.05 -11.14 20.56
N SER A 142 -28.76 -10.08 20.18
CA SER A 142 -30.15 -9.81 20.53
C SER A 142 -31.18 -10.56 19.68
N GLY A 143 -30.77 -11.44 18.75
CA GLY A 143 -31.67 -12.09 17.80
C GLY A 143 -32.30 -11.13 16.79
N ARG A 144 -31.88 -9.85 16.78
CA ARG A 144 -32.32 -8.90 15.76
C ARG A 144 -31.63 -9.21 14.44
N SER A 145 -32.50 -9.49 13.46
CA SER A 145 -32.22 -9.58 12.04
C SER A 145 -31.19 -8.54 11.62
N HIS A 146 -30.31 -8.94 10.69
CA HIS A 146 -29.44 -8.03 9.97
C HIS A 146 -30.22 -6.77 9.58
N ASP A 147 -29.59 -5.63 9.81
CA ASP A 147 -30.12 -4.29 9.64
C ASP A 147 -30.34 -3.90 8.18
N GLY A 148 -29.93 -4.74 7.23
CA GLY A 148 -30.20 -4.54 5.80
C GLY A 148 -29.30 -3.49 5.15
N LEU A 149 -28.33 -2.95 5.89
CA LEU A 149 -27.42 -1.92 5.42
C LEU A 149 -26.10 -2.52 4.92
N GLU A 150 -25.70 -2.09 3.72
CA GLU A 150 -24.36 -2.27 3.15
C GLU A 150 -23.34 -1.50 3.98
N ARG A 151 -22.14 -2.05 4.14
CA ARG A 151 -21.04 -1.41 4.86
C ARG A 151 -19.75 -1.43 4.07
N THR A 152 -19.08 -0.30 4.03
CA THR A 152 -17.80 -0.13 3.35
C THR A 152 -16.66 -0.32 4.34
N VAL A 153 -15.75 -1.26 4.05
CA VAL A 153 -14.60 -1.58 4.88
C VAL A 153 -13.33 -1.45 4.06
N GLY A 154 -12.35 -0.72 4.59
CA GLY A 154 -11.00 -0.68 4.07
C GLY A 154 -10.14 -1.74 4.74
N PHE A 155 -9.38 -2.49 3.96
CA PHE A 155 -8.36 -3.41 4.44
C PHE A 155 -7.01 -3.05 3.87
N GLU A 156 -5.99 -3.05 4.71
CA GLU A 156 -4.60 -2.94 4.30
C GLU A 156 -3.82 -4.07 4.96
N TYR A 157 -3.06 -4.83 4.18
CA TYR A 157 -2.25 -5.91 4.71
C TYR A 157 -0.94 -6.07 3.96
N THR A 158 0.04 -6.58 4.68
CA THR A 158 1.39 -6.88 4.21
C THR A 158 1.74 -8.30 4.61
N VAL A 159 2.21 -9.08 3.62
CA VAL A 159 2.70 -10.44 3.86
C VAL A 159 4.22 -10.41 3.81
N GLU A 160 4.85 -10.70 4.95
CA GLU A 160 6.30 -10.83 5.06
C GLU A 160 6.68 -12.31 5.05
N GLY A 161 7.41 -12.78 4.04
CA GLY A 161 8.03 -14.10 4.06
C GLY A 161 9.20 -14.15 5.05
N LYS A 162 9.37 -15.26 5.78
CA LYS A 162 10.59 -15.54 6.52
C LYS A 162 11.59 -16.22 5.59
N ASP A 163 12.68 -15.51 5.29
CA ASP A 163 13.84 -16.10 4.62
C ASP A 163 14.68 -16.89 5.66
N GLU A 164 15.08 -18.10 5.31
CA GLU A 164 16.15 -18.82 6.03
C GLU A 164 17.46 -18.03 5.86
N LYS A 165 17.77 -17.11 6.78
CA LYS A 165 19.07 -16.44 6.79
C LYS A 165 20.12 -17.33 7.48
N SER A 166 21.03 -17.84 6.65
CA SER A 166 22.31 -18.43 7.05
C SER A 166 23.09 -17.48 7.97
N GLU A 167 23.54 -18.02 9.09
CA GLU A 167 24.35 -17.38 10.12
C GLU A 167 25.64 -16.76 9.54
N ILE A 168 25.71 -15.42 9.46
CA ILE A 168 26.99 -14.72 9.22
C ILE A 168 27.13 -13.52 10.19
N HIS A 169 27.99 -13.73 11.18
CA HIS A 169 28.73 -12.79 12.04
C HIS A 169 27.96 -11.80 12.96
N THR A 170 28.09 -12.07 14.26
CA THR A 170 27.36 -11.60 15.46
C THR A 170 27.39 -10.12 15.82
N GLN A 171 28.21 -9.27 15.20
CA GLN A 171 28.24 -7.82 15.49
C GLN A 171 27.51 -7.00 14.42
N ASN A 172 27.72 -7.36 13.14
CA ASN A 172 26.97 -6.77 12.02
C ASN A 172 25.50 -7.19 12.08
N GLU A 173 25.19 -8.38 12.61
CA GLU A 173 23.82 -8.84 12.81
C GLU A 173 22.95 -7.90 13.65
N LYS A 174 23.48 -7.31 14.72
CA LYS A 174 22.67 -6.40 15.56
C LYS A 174 22.29 -5.14 14.79
N ASN A 175 23.25 -4.60 14.04
CA ASN A 175 23.04 -3.42 13.23
C ASN A 175 22.14 -3.72 12.02
N THR A 176 22.28 -4.87 11.38
CA THR A 176 21.42 -5.28 10.25
C THR A 176 20.03 -5.68 10.70
N LYS A 177 19.87 -6.33 11.87
CA LYS A 177 18.57 -6.63 12.48
C LYS A 177 17.86 -5.34 12.90
N ALA A 178 18.58 -4.39 13.52
CA ALA A 178 18.04 -3.08 13.87
C ALA A 178 17.64 -2.29 12.62
N ALA A 179 18.47 -2.30 11.57
CA ALA A 179 18.14 -1.65 10.31
C ALA A 179 16.94 -2.30 9.62
N ALA A 180 16.81 -3.63 9.64
CA ALA A 180 15.67 -4.34 9.09
C ALA A 180 14.37 -4.06 9.86
N GLU A 181 14.45 -4.01 11.20
CA GLU A 181 13.32 -3.65 12.05
C GLU A 181 12.89 -2.19 11.84
N LEU A 182 13.85 -1.26 11.76
CA LEU A 182 13.55 0.14 11.44
C LEU A 182 12.92 0.27 10.05
N HIS A 183 13.45 -0.46 9.07
CA HIS A 183 12.91 -0.47 7.71
C HIS A 183 11.46 -0.98 7.70
N LYS A 184 11.17 -2.04 8.46
CA LYS A 184 9.82 -2.57 8.65
C LYS A 184 8.90 -1.55 9.34
N GLN A 185 9.38 -0.85 10.37
CA GLN A 185 8.61 0.19 11.05
C GLN A 185 8.30 1.37 10.12
N ILE A 186 9.26 1.77 9.29
CA ILE A 186 9.07 2.81 8.27
C ILE A 186 8.05 2.36 7.23
N HIS A 187 8.14 1.12 6.75
CA HIS A 187 7.15 0.59 5.81
C HIS A 187 5.75 0.54 6.41
N ASN A 188 5.62 0.12 7.66
CA ASN A 188 4.34 0.14 8.37
C ASN A 188 3.80 1.58 8.52
N LEU A 189 4.68 2.56 8.77
CA LEU A 189 4.30 3.97 8.83
C LEU A 189 3.87 4.52 7.46
N ILE A 190 4.58 4.16 6.38
CA ILE A 190 4.21 4.55 5.01
C ILE A 190 2.84 3.98 4.64
N ASN A 191 2.60 2.72 4.98
CA ASN A 191 1.31 2.06 4.84
C ASN A 191 0.22 2.85 5.57
N HIS A 192 0.45 3.17 6.85
CA HIS A 192 -0.46 4.00 7.63
C HIS A 192 -0.75 5.37 6.99
N PHE A 193 0.26 6.06 6.45
CA PHE A 193 0.05 7.32 5.74
C PHE A 193 -0.71 7.14 4.41
N SER A 194 -0.49 6.02 3.72
CA SER A 194 -1.23 5.71 2.49
C SER A 194 -2.71 5.51 2.78
N PHE A 195 -3.02 4.83 3.88
CA PHE A 195 -4.37 4.67 4.40
C PHE A 195 -4.99 6.02 4.81
N MET A 196 -4.25 6.87 5.54
CA MET A 196 -4.74 8.20 5.92
C MET A 196 -5.07 9.07 4.69
N LYS A 197 -4.26 9.02 3.64
CA LYS A 197 -4.53 9.73 2.38
C LYS A 197 -5.78 9.22 1.67
N LEU A 198 -5.98 7.90 1.65
CA LEU A 198 -7.16 7.31 1.03
C LEU A 198 -8.44 7.73 1.78
N ARG A 199 -8.39 7.71 3.12
CA ARG A 199 -9.48 8.19 3.98
C ARG A 199 -9.73 9.69 3.81
N GLU A 200 -8.68 10.52 3.77
CA GLU A 200 -8.79 11.96 3.54
C GLU A 200 -9.43 12.26 2.18
N SER A 201 -9.04 11.54 1.13
CA SER A 201 -9.65 11.67 -0.19
C SER A 201 -11.15 11.39 -0.14
N LYS A 202 -11.58 10.37 0.62
CA LYS A 202 -12.99 10.04 0.77
C LYS A 202 -13.76 11.06 1.60
N HIS A 203 -13.20 11.50 2.72
CA HIS A 203 -13.81 12.53 3.54
C HIS A 203 -13.91 13.87 2.77
N ARG A 204 -12.93 14.18 1.90
CA ARG A 204 -12.98 15.37 1.03
C ARG A 204 -14.12 15.32 0.03
N GLU A 205 -14.40 14.15 -0.56
CA GLU A 205 -15.53 13.94 -1.48
C GLU A 205 -16.88 14.28 -0.79
N VAL A 206 -17.04 13.86 0.47
CA VAL A 206 -18.24 14.18 1.29
C VAL A 206 -18.36 15.68 1.56
N VAL A 207 -17.25 16.34 1.86
CA VAL A 207 -17.25 17.80 2.11
C VAL A 207 -17.61 18.57 0.83
N GLU A 208 -17.06 18.18 -0.32
CA GLU A 208 -17.34 18.83 -1.61
C GLU A 208 -18.81 18.67 -2.03
N THR A 209 -19.40 17.49 -1.83
CA THR A 209 -20.83 17.26 -2.13
C THR A 209 -21.75 18.07 -1.21
N THR A 210 -21.44 18.14 0.09
CA THR A 210 -22.20 18.95 1.06
C THR A 210 -22.13 20.44 0.73
N PHE A 211 -20.93 20.94 0.44
CA PHE A 211 -20.72 22.34 0.07
C PHE A 211 -21.51 22.71 -1.20
N THR A 212 -21.53 21.82 -2.19
CA THR A 212 -22.26 22.05 -3.45
C THR A 212 -23.77 22.16 -3.22
N GLN A 213 -24.34 21.30 -2.39
CA GLN A 213 -25.77 21.36 -2.05
C GLN A 213 -26.13 22.66 -1.32
N LEU A 214 -25.33 23.05 -0.32
CA LEU A 214 -25.52 24.30 0.41
C LEU A 214 -25.41 25.51 -0.51
N MET A 215 -24.47 25.50 -1.46
CA MET A 215 -24.30 26.59 -2.42
C MET A 215 -25.57 26.81 -3.26
N TRP A 216 -26.22 25.74 -3.72
CA TRP A 216 -27.48 25.86 -4.46
C TRP A 216 -28.62 26.47 -3.64
N TRP A 217 -28.73 26.10 -2.35
CA TRP A 217 -29.72 26.70 -1.44
C TRP A 217 -29.47 28.19 -1.21
N VAL A 218 -28.21 28.59 -1.02
CA VAL A 218 -27.83 30.00 -0.83
C VAL A 218 -28.11 30.84 -2.08
N ILE A 219 -27.88 30.30 -3.28
CA ILE A 219 -28.23 30.99 -4.53
C ILE A 219 -29.74 31.21 -4.64
N LEU A 220 -30.55 30.20 -4.31
CA LEU A 220 -32.01 30.32 -4.32
C LEU A 220 -32.47 31.40 -3.34
N GLU A 221 -31.94 31.39 -2.13
CA GLU A 221 -32.24 32.40 -1.11
C GLU A 221 -31.86 33.82 -1.58
N ALA A 222 -30.68 33.99 -2.18
CA ALA A 222 -30.25 35.27 -2.73
C ALA A 222 -31.21 35.78 -3.80
N ILE A 223 -31.68 34.91 -4.71
CA ILE A 223 -32.69 35.27 -5.72
C ILE A 223 -34.01 35.69 -5.06
N PHE A 224 -34.45 34.97 -4.03
CA PHE A 224 -35.68 35.30 -3.31
C PHE A 224 -35.61 36.67 -2.62
N VAL A 225 -34.48 36.99 -1.97
CA VAL A 225 -34.26 38.30 -1.34
C VAL A 225 -34.32 39.43 -2.38
N VAL A 226 -33.71 39.24 -3.55
CA VAL A 226 -33.76 40.22 -4.65
C VAL A 226 -35.20 40.42 -5.15
N LEU A 227 -35.97 39.36 -5.32
CA LEU A 227 -37.38 39.45 -5.73
C LEU A 227 -38.23 40.24 -4.71
N VAL A 228 -38.03 39.98 -3.42
CA VAL A 228 -38.73 40.73 -2.35
C VAL A 228 -38.33 42.20 -2.38
N ALA A 229 -37.05 42.52 -2.54
CA ALA A 229 -36.58 43.90 -2.67
C ALA A 229 -37.21 44.61 -3.89
N CYS A 230 -37.31 43.94 -5.04
CA CYS A 230 -38.00 44.48 -6.22
C CYS A 230 -39.49 44.71 -5.95
N ALA A 231 -40.17 43.76 -5.31
CA ALA A 231 -41.58 43.89 -4.95
C ALA A 231 -41.82 45.07 -4.00
N GLN A 232 -40.93 45.26 -3.01
CA GLN A 232 -40.97 46.42 -2.11
C GLN A 232 -40.85 47.74 -2.88
N ILE A 233 -39.94 47.85 -3.85
CA ILE A 233 -39.77 49.05 -4.67
C ILE A 233 -41.02 49.32 -5.52
N MET A 234 -41.61 48.29 -6.14
CA MET A 234 -42.83 48.44 -6.92
C MET A 234 -44.02 48.87 -6.06
N TYR A 235 -44.17 48.29 -4.88
CA TYR A 235 -45.20 48.68 -3.93
C TYR A 235 -45.06 50.14 -3.50
N PHE A 236 -43.83 50.57 -3.19
CA PHE A 236 -43.53 51.95 -2.82
C PHE A 236 -43.84 52.94 -3.95
N ARG A 237 -43.50 52.59 -5.20
CA ARG A 237 -43.85 53.39 -6.39
C ARG A 237 -45.36 53.57 -6.55
N ASN A 238 -46.12 52.47 -6.53
CA ASN A 238 -47.57 52.50 -6.64
C ASN A 238 -48.25 53.30 -5.52
N PHE A 239 -47.70 53.23 -4.30
CA PHE A 239 -48.20 54.01 -3.17
C PHE A 239 -48.01 55.52 -3.36
N LEU A 240 -46.85 55.94 -3.88
CA LEU A 240 -46.57 57.35 -4.16
C LEU A 240 -47.40 57.90 -5.34
N GLU A 241 -47.61 57.10 -6.39
CA GLU A 241 -48.47 57.50 -7.50
C GLU A 241 -49.90 57.75 -7.02
N ARG A 242 -50.50 56.81 -6.28
CA ARG A 242 -51.88 56.97 -5.78
C ARG A 242 -52.08 58.21 -4.89
N ARG A 243 -51.06 58.63 -4.13
CA ARG A 243 -51.13 59.85 -3.31
C ARG A 243 -51.02 61.16 -4.09
N ARG A 244 -50.56 61.14 -5.35
CA ARG A 244 -50.41 62.36 -6.16
C ARG A 244 -51.73 62.77 -6.85
N TYR A 245 -52.72 61.88 -6.89
CA TYR A 245 -54.03 62.11 -7.52
C TYR A 245 -55.16 62.41 -6.52
N MET A 246 -54.84 62.55 -5.23
CA MET A 246 -55.70 63.18 -4.21
C MET A 246 -55.17 64.57 -3.89
#